data_AF-A0A6J6P8G9-F1
#
_entry.id   AF-A0A6J6P8G9-F1
#
_cell.length_a   1.000
_cell.length_b   1.000
_cell.length_c   1.000
_cell.angle_alpha   90.00
_cell.angle_beta   90.00
_cell.angle_gamma   90.00
#
_symmetry.space_group_name_H-M   'P 1'
#
loop_
_entity.id
_entity.type
_entity.pdbx_description
1 polymer ?
#
loop_
_entity_poly.entity_id
_entity_poly.type
_entity_poly.pdbx_seq_one_letter_code
_entity_poly.pdbx_strand_id
1 'polypeptide(L)'
;MAELHAPFSHQELILRRELGLGDDVRINPSGGALTSNPMFSGGGIRIGETAQRIWSGEISKGLGHATSGPALQQNLLCVLESNSGKGVA
;
A
#
# COMPACT_ATOMS: atom_id res chain seq x y z
N MET A 1 -4.36 2.31 -6.86
CA MET A 1 -3.68 3.08 -5.78
C MET A 1 -2.82 2.12 -4.97
N ALA A 2 -1.67 2.58 -4.47
CA ALA A 2 -0.81 1.79 -3.60
C ALA A 2 -0.35 2.59 -2.37
N GLU A 3 -0.37 1.96 -1.21
CA GLU A 3 0.18 2.44 0.05
C GLU A 3 1.42 1.60 0.38
N LEU A 4 2.59 2.18 0.18
CA LEU A 4 3.89 1.55 0.27
C LEU A 4 4.59 1.90 1.58
N HIS A 5 4.84 0.88 2.42
CA HIS A 5 5.75 1.04 3.55
C HIS A 5 7.19 1.08 3.01
N ALA A 6 7.66 2.30 2.69
CA ALA A 6 9.01 2.59 2.21
C ALA A 6 9.70 3.57 3.17
N PRO A 7 10.34 3.08 4.25
CA PRO A 7 11.03 3.93 5.23
C PRO A 7 12.16 4.81 4.68
N PHE A 8 12.64 4.55 3.47
CA PHE A 8 13.65 5.35 2.79
C PHE A 8 13.23 5.67 1.36
N SER A 9 13.48 6.89 0.88
CA SER A 9 12.95 7.39 -0.39
C SER A 9 13.29 6.52 -1.60
N HIS A 10 14.50 5.95 -1.63
CA HIS A 10 14.92 5.07 -2.74
C HIS A 10 14.13 3.76 -2.80
N GLN A 11 13.57 3.29 -1.67
CA GLN A 11 12.79 2.05 -1.63
C GLN A 11 11.47 2.20 -2.38
N GLU A 12 10.85 3.38 -2.38
CA GLU A 12 9.62 3.62 -3.14
C GLU A 12 9.86 3.43 -4.64
N LEU A 13 11.00 3.90 -5.16
CA LEU A 13 11.38 3.73 -6.56
C LEU A 13 11.56 2.25 -6.92
N ILE A 14 12.24 1.49 -6.05
CA ILE A 14 12.43 0.04 -6.23
C ILE A 14 11.08 -0.67 -6.21
N LEU A 15 10.25 -0.42 -5.18
CA LEU A 15 8.95 -1.06 -5.03
C LEU A 15 8.04 -0.75 -6.21
N ARG A 16 7.94 0.51 -6.65
CA ARG A 16 7.10 0.88 -7.80
C ARG A 16 7.51 0.13 -9.06
N ARG A 17 8.82 0.05 -9.34
CA ARG A 17 9.36 -0.67 -10.49
C ARG A 17 9.11 -2.17 -10.40
N GLU A 18 9.52 -2.80 -9.31
CA GLU A 18 9.50 -4.27 -9.17
C GLU A 18 8.08 -4.83 -8.98
N LEU A 19 7.15 -4.02 -8.45
CA LEU A 19 5.72 -4.37 -8.39
C LEU A 19 4.96 -4.06 -9.69
N GLY A 20 5.63 -3.47 -10.69
CA GLY A 20 5.01 -3.13 -11.97
C GLY A 20 3.86 -2.12 -11.86
N LEU A 21 3.95 -1.16 -10.94
CA LEU A 21 2.91 -0.14 -10.77
C LEU A 21 2.96 0.87 -11.93
N GLY A 22 1.82 1.05 -12.61
CA GLY A 22 1.68 2.03 -13.69
C GLY A 22 1.85 3.48 -13.22
N ASP A 23 2.10 4.38 -14.16
CA ASP A 23 2.33 5.80 -13.87
C ASP A 23 1.08 6.51 -13.30
N ASP A 24 -0.10 5.97 -13.60
CA ASP A 24 -1.41 6.40 -13.11
C ASP A 24 -1.72 5.93 -11.68
N VAL A 25 -0.92 5.02 -11.12
CA VAL A 25 -1.12 4.54 -9.76
C VAL A 25 -0.69 5.61 -8.76
N ARG A 26 -1.66 6.22 -8.08
CA ARG A 26 -1.42 7.11 -6.93
C ARG A 26 -0.69 6.33 -5.81
N ILE A 27 0.50 6.81 -5.44
CA ILE A 27 1.36 6.24 -4.40
C ILE A 27 1.23 7.04 -3.11
N ASN A 28 1.07 6.34 -1.98
CA ASN A 28 1.09 6.92 -0.63
C ASN A 28 0.19 8.17 -0.44
N PRO A 29 -1.09 8.19 -0.91
CA PRO A 29 -1.96 9.36 -0.74
C PRO A 29 -2.23 9.74 0.73
N SER A 30 -1.99 8.84 1.68
CA SER A 30 -2.01 9.16 3.13
C SER A 30 -0.69 9.72 3.68
N GLY A 31 0.29 10.01 2.83
CA GLY A 31 1.57 10.65 3.19
C GLY A 31 2.78 9.71 3.32
N GLY A 32 2.57 8.38 3.37
CA GLY A 32 3.64 7.39 3.36
C GLY A 32 4.49 7.35 4.64
N ALA A 33 5.47 6.45 4.64
CA ALA A 33 6.36 6.20 5.77
C ALA A 33 7.39 7.34 6.00
N LEU A 34 7.66 8.16 4.98
CA LEU A 34 8.54 9.33 5.13
C LEU A 34 7.90 10.45 5.94
N THR A 35 6.56 10.50 6.00
CA THR A 35 5.83 11.44 6.85
C THR A 35 5.71 10.92 8.29
N SER A 36 5.40 9.64 8.46
CA SER A 36 5.32 8.99 9.77
C SER A 36 5.54 7.49 9.65
N ASN A 37 6.47 6.95 10.45
CA ASN A 37 6.76 5.52 10.52
C ASN A 37 6.81 5.02 11.97
N PRO A 38 5.65 4.84 12.64
CA PRO A 38 5.63 4.29 13.99
C PRO A 38 6.16 2.86 14.02
N MET A 39 7.03 2.59 14.99
CA MET A 39 7.62 1.26 15.19
C MET A 39 6.52 0.20 15.31
N PHE A 40 6.73 -0.95 14.66
CA PHE A 40 5.79 -2.08 14.60
C PHE A 40 4.42 -1.81 13.96
N SER A 41 4.12 -0.60 13.51
CA SER A 41 2.78 -0.25 12.97
C SER A 41 2.81 0.36 11.58
N GLY A 42 3.95 0.90 11.10
CA GLY A 42 4.05 1.57 9.80
C GLY A 42 3.44 0.78 8.65
N GLY A 43 3.81 -0.50 8.51
CA GLY A 43 3.24 -1.39 7.49
C GLY A 43 1.75 -1.69 7.67
N GLY A 44 1.30 -1.92 8.91
CA GLY A 44 -0.12 -2.14 9.20
C GLY A 44 -0.98 -0.93 8.89
N ILE A 45 -0.46 0.28 9.16
CA ILE A 45 -1.13 1.53 8.80
C ILE A 45 -1.32 1.61 7.26
N ARG A 46 -0.32 1.26 6.45
CA ARG A 46 -0.47 1.28 4.97
C ARG A 46 -1.59 0.38 4.45
N ILE A 47 -1.71 -0.81 5.05
CA ILE A 47 -2.80 -1.74 4.75
C ILE A 47 -4.14 -1.14 5.19
N GLY A 48 -4.20 -0.59 6.41
CA GLY A 48 -5.40 0.08 6.94
C GLY A 48 -5.86 1.27 6.10
N GLU A 49 -4.92 2.11 5.64
CA GLU A 49 -5.18 3.26 4.76
C GLU A 49 -5.77 2.83 3.40
N THR A 50 -5.34 1.68 2.89
CA THR A 50 -5.91 1.10 1.67
C THR A 50 -7.34 0.59 1.94
N ALA A 51 -7.52 -0.15 3.03
CA ALA A 51 -8.83 -0.68 3.42
C ALA A 51 -9.85 0.44 3.70
N GLN A 52 -9.46 1.50 4.41
CA GLN A 52 -10.33 2.64 4.68
C GLN A 52 -10.83 3.32 3.41
N ARG A 53 -9.98 3.47 2.38
CA ARG A 53 -10.38 4.05 1.08
C ARG A 53 -11.29 3.15 0.26
N ILE A 54 -11.17 1.83 0.43
CA ILE A 54 -12.13 0.87 -0.14
C ILE A 54 -13.48 0.99 0.59
N TRP A 55 -13.47 1.02 1.92
CA TRP A 55 -14.68 1.15 2.72
C TRP A 55 -15.40 2.50 2.54
N SER A 56 -14.66 3.57 2.29
CA SER A 56 -15.25 4.88 1.95
C SER A 56 -15.86 4.93 0.55
N GLY A 57 -15.57 3.94 -0.30
CA GLY A 57 -15.97 3.92 -1.70
C GLY A 57 -15.11 4.79 -2.61
N GLU A 58 -14.01 5.38 -2.12
CA GLU A 58 -13.10 6.19 -2.94
C GLU A 58 -12.42 5.34 -4.04
N ILE A 59 -12.08 4.09 -3.73
CA ILE A 59 -11.48 3.15 -4.66
C ILE A 59 -12.16 1.79 -4.56
N SER A 60 -12.17 1.03 -5.66
CA SER A 60 -12.63 -0.36 -5.67
C SER A 60 -11.50 -1.37 -5.49
N LYS A 61 -10.24 -1.00 -5.75
CA LYS A 61 -9.07 -1.88 -5.67
C LYS A 61 -7.81 -1.11 -5.28
N GLY A 62 -6.99 -1.69 -4.42
CA GLY A 62 -5.74 -1.10 -3.96
C GLY A 62 -4.73 -2.10 -3.44
N LEU A 63 -3.49 -1.62 -3.25
CA LEU A 63 -2.38 -2.40 -2.70
C LEU A 63 -1.89 -1.76 -1.39
N GLY A 64 -1.92 -2.51 -0.30
CA GLY A 64 -1.19 -2.19 0.93
C GLY A 64 0.10 -2.98 1.03
N HIS A 65 1.18 -2.34 1.46
CA HIS A 65 2.49 -2.98 1.58
C HIS A 65 3.11 -2.72 2.96
N ALA A 66 3.75 -3.76 3.53
CA ALA A 66 4.51 -3.70 4.77
C ALA A 66 5.89 -4.34 4.58
N THR A 67 6.96 -3.61 4.92
CA THR A 67 8.33 -4.14 4.98
C THR A 67 8.83 -4.33 6.42
N SER A 68 9.78 -5.25 6.61
CA SER A 68 10.62 -5.39 7.79
C SER A 68 12.03 -5.87 7.41
N GLY A 69 12.99 -5.68 8.32
CA GLY A 69 14.39 -6.05 8.11
C GLY A 69 15.16 -5.08 7.19
N PRO A 70 16.49 -5.25 7.10
CA PRO A 70 17.34 -4.41 6.26
C PRO A 70 17.01 -4.62 4.78
N ALA A 71 17.15 -3.56 3.97
CA ALA A 71 17.10 -3.63 2.51
C ALA A 71 15.87 -4.36 1.94
N LEU A 72 14.68 -4.15 2.52
CA LEU A 72 13.43 -4.81 2.09
C LEU A 72 13.53 -6.36 2.15
N GLN A 73 14.23 -6.93 3.13
CA GLN A 73 14.40 -8.38 3.25
C GLN A 73 13.05 -9.13 3.40
N GLN A 74 12.09 -8.53 4.10
CA GLN A 74 10.79 -9.12 4.36
C GLN A 74 9.71 -8.17 3.86
N ASN A 75 8.88 -8.61 2.91
CA ASN A 75 7.78 -7.81 2.38
C ASN A 75 6.48 -8.61 2.45
N LEU A 76 5.43 -7.94 2.92
CA LEU A 76 4.04 -8.40 2.87
C LEU A 76 3.27 -7.48 1.92
N LEU A 77 2.60 -8.08 0.95
CA LEU A 77 1.74 -7.38 -0.01
C LEU A 77 0.29 -7.82 0.21
N CYS A 78 -0.62 -6.86 0.28
CA CYS A 78 -2.05 -7.08 0.45
C CYS A 78 -2.81 -6.38 -0.66
N VAL A 79 -3.33 -7.14 -1.63
CA VAL A 79 -4.25 -6.63 -2.64
C VAL A 79 -5.65 -6.69 -2.07
N LEU A 80 -6.29 -5.55 -1.98
CA LEU A 80 -7.64 -5.39 -1.42
C LEU A 80 -8.58 -4.97 -2.55
N GLU A 81 -9.77 -5.55 -2.55
CA GLU A 81 -10.82 -5.23 -3.53
C GLU A 81 -12.18 -5.15 -2.82
N SER A 82 -13.01 -4.21 -3.24
CA SER A 82 -14.38 -4.10 -2.76
C SER A 82 -15.20 -5.26 -3.30
N ASN A 83 -15.81 -6.04 -2.40
CA ASN A 83 -16.84 -7.01 -2.79
C ASN A 83 -18.23 -6.42 -2.50
N SER A 84 -18.70 -5.56 -3.40
CA SER A 84 -20.09 -5.13 -3.41
C SER A 84 -20.86 -6.14 -4.25
N GLY A 85 -21.56 -7.09 -3.62
CA GLY A 85 -22.20 -8.27 -4.25
C GLY A 85 -23.02 -8.01 -5.53
N LYS A 86 -22.32 -7.88 -6.66
CA LYS A 86 -22.85 -7.84 -8.03
C LYS A 86 -21.89 -8.67 -8.89
N GLY A 87 -22.04 -10.00 -8.85
CA GLY A 87 -21.22 -10.87 -9.69
C GLY A 87 -21.08 -12.32 -9.24
N VAL A 88 -22.16 -12.97 -8.80
CA VAL A 88 -22.37 -14.41 -9.05
C VAL A 88 -23.86 -14.55 -9.38
N ALA A 89 -24.17 -14.43 -10.66
CA ALA A 89 -25.42 -14.86 -11.29
C ALA A 89 -25.02 -15.66 -12.53
#